data_AF-A0A2P4S5T3-F1
#
_entry.id   AF-A0A2P4S5T3-F1
#
_cell.length_a   1.000
_cell.length_b   1.000
_cell.length_c   1.000
_cell.angle_alpha   90.00
_cell.angle_beta   90.00
_cell.angle_gamma   90.00
#
_symmetry.space_group_name_H-M   'P 1'
#
loop_
_entity.id
_entity.type
_entity.pdbx_description
1 polymer ?
#
loop_
_entity_poly.entity_id
_entity_poly.type
_entity_poly.pdbx_seq_one_letter_code
_entity_poly.pdbx_strand_id
1 'polypeptide(L)' 'MPNYKLTYFNLRGRAEICRYLFAYAGIKYEDHRLEGADWPKIKPSK' A
#
# COMPACT_ATOMS: atom_id res chain seq x y z
N MET A 1 19.81 4.21 -0.44
CA MET A 1 18.79 3.49 -1.24
C MET A 1 17.42 4.08 -0.92
N PRO A 2 16.52 4.20 -1.90
CA PRO A 2 15.17 4.70 -1.66
C PRO A 2 14.39 3.80 -0.69
N ASN A 3 13.51 4.41 0.11
CA ASN A 3 12.57 3.70 0.98
C ASN A 3 11.17 3.87 0.39
N TYR A 4 10.46 2.76 0.21
CA TYR A 4 9.13 2.75 -0.40
C TYR A 4 8.08 2.36 0.63
N LYS A 5 6.95 3.08 0.61
CA LYS A 5 5.75 2.74 1.37
C LYS A 5 4.56 2.61 0.42
N LEU A 6 3.97 1.43 0.35
CA LEU A 6 2.75 1.15 -0.40
C LEU A 6 1.57 1.22 0.56
N THR A 7 0.71 2.23 0.41
CA THR A 7 -0.52 2.37 1.20
C THR A 7 -1.73 1.98 0.38
N TYR A 8 -2.49 0.98 0.82
CA TYR A 8 -3.70 0.52 0.16
C TYR A 8 -4.66 -0.11 1.18
N PHE A 9 -5.92 -0.32 0.78
CA PHE A 9 -6.85 -1.11 1.59
C PHE A 9 -6.28 -2.50 1.88
N ASN A 10 -6.75 -3.15 2.96
CA ASN A 10 -6.44 -4.54 3.30
C ASN A 10 -7.11 -5.52 2.32
N LEU A 11 -6.79 -5.35 1.05
CA LEU A 11 -7.28 -6.04 -0.13
C LEU A 11 -6.12 -6.10 -1.14
N ARG A 12 -6.22 -7.01 -2.11
CA ARG A 12 -5.24 -7.07 -3.22
C ARG A 12 -5.40 -5.86 -4.14
N GLY A 13 -6.55 -5.80 -4.82
CA GLY A 13 -6.96 -4.69 -5.69
C GLY A 13 -5.83 -4.20 -6.61
N ARG A 14 -5.73 -2.88 -6.76
CA ARG A 14 -4.72 -2.24 -7.62
C ARG A 14 -3.31 -2.28 -7.04
N ALA A 15 -3.14 -2.54 -5.75
CA ALA A 15 -1.84 -2.58 -5.10
C ALA A 15 -1.07 -3.88 -5.36
N GLU A 16 -1.77 -4.97 -5.71
CA GLU A 16 -1.15 -6.30 -5.82
C GLU A 16 -0.06 -6.38 -6.88
N ILE A 17 -0.25 -5.70 -8.02
CA ILE A 17 0.78 -5.66 -9.07
C ILE A 17 2.07 -4.99 -8.57
N CYS A 18 1.96 -3.94 -7.74
CA CYS A 18 3.12 -3.30 -7.12
C CYS A 18 3.82 -4.25 -6.14
N ARG A 19 3.06 -5.01 -5.32
CA ARG A 19 3.62 -6.02 -4.40
C ARG A 19 4.42 -7.09 -5.16
N TYR A 20 3.90 -7.56 -6.29
CA TYR A 20 4.62 -8.51 -7.15
C TYR A 20 5.91 -7.92 -7.72
N LEU A 21 5.89 -6.66 -8.17
CA LEU A 21 7.09 -5.99 -8.67
C LEU A 21 8.16 -5.84 -7.58
N PHE A 22 7.78 -5.48 -6.36
CA PHE A 22 8.71 -5.40 -5.23
C PHE A 22 9.32 -6.77 -4.90
N ALA A 23 8.50 -7.82 -4.85
CA ALA A 23 8.96 -9.18 -4.59
C ALA A 23 9.89 -9.69 -5.70
N TYR A 24 9.52 -9.49 -6.97
CA TYR A 24 10.32 -9.86 -8.13
C TYR A 24 11.67 -9.16 -8.16
N ALA A 25 11.70 -7.86 -7.83
CA ALA A 25 12.94 -7.07 -7.80
C ALA A 25 13.76 -7.24 -6.51
N GLY A 26 13.26 -7.98 -5.50
CA GLY A 26 13.91 -8.11 -4.20
C GLY A 26 14.00 -6.80 -3.41
N ILE A 27 13.15 -5.82 -3.72
CA ILE A 27 13.16 -4.48 -3.12
C ILE A 27 12.32 -4.50 -1.85
N LYS A 28 12.91 -4.10 -0.72
CA LYS A 28 12.19 -3.92 0.55
C LYS A 28 11.26 -2.71 0.47
N TYR A 29 10.05 -2.86 0.97
CA TYR A 29 9.04 -1.81 1.07
C TYR A 29 8.16 -2.04 2.31
N GLU A 30 7.52 -0.98 2.78
CA GLU A 30 6.47 -1.04 3.80
C GLU A 30 5.10 -1.27 3.12
N ASP A 31 4.43 -2.37 3.43
CA ASP A 31 3.05 -2.66 2.99
C ASP A 31 2.06 -2.18 4.06
N HIS A 32 1.65 -0.91 3.97
CA HIS A 32 0.73 -0.28 4.90
C HIS A 32 -0.72 -0.53 4.48
N ARG A 33 -1.39 -1.43 5.19
CA ARG A 33 -2.76 -1.86 4.89
C ARG A 33 -3.78 -1.11 5.73
N LEU A 34 -4.72 -0.46 5.06
CA LEU A 34 -5.80 0.30 5.67
C LEU A 34 -7.04 -0.56 5.84
N GLU A 35 -7.63 -0.54 7.03
CA GLU A 35 -8.98 -1.06 7.22
C GLU A 35 -10.01 -0.04 6.71
N GLY A 36 -11.19 -0.52 6.31
CA GLY A 36 -12.26 0.35 5.82
C GLY A 36 -12.66 1.43 6.82
N ALA A 37 -12.57 1.12 8.13
CA ALA A 37 -12.84 2.04 9.22
C ALA A 37 -11.82 3.19 9.35
N ASP A 38 -10.62 3.03 8.80
CA ASP A 38 -9.59 4.08 8.83
C ASP A 38 -9.71 5.06 7.67
N TRP A 39 -10.44 4.68 6.61
CA TRP A 39 -10.60 5.51 5.43
C TRP A 39 -11.13 6.92 5.69
N PRO A 40 -12.16 7.13 6.54
CA PRO A 40 -12.65 8.46 6.84
C PRO A 40 -11.61 9.39 7.50
N LYS A 41 -10.61 8.84 8.19
CA LYS A 41 -9.54 9.62 8.84
C LYS A 41 -8.45 10.07 7.87
N ILE A 42 -8.29 9.34 6.78
CA ILE A 42 -7.19 9.50 5.81
C ILE A 42 -7.67 10.24 4.57
N LYS A 43 -8.91 10.00 4.15
CA LYS A 43 -9.51 10.67 3.00
C LYS A 43 -9.71 12.16 3.33
N PRO A 44 -9.18 13.09 2.51
CA PRO A 44 -9.48 14.51 2.68
C PRO A 44 -11.00 14.74 2.67
N SER A 45 -11.50 15.42 3.70
CA SER A 45 -12.84 16.00 3.65
C SER A 45 -12.83 17.14 2.64
N LYS A 46 -13.92 17.25 1.88
CA LYS A 46 -14.14 18.36 0.96
C LYS A 46 -14.36 19.66 1.74
#